data_AF-A0A1I3HJH3-F1
#
_entry.id   AF-A0A1I3HJH3-F1
#
_cell.length_a   1.000
_cell.length_b   1.000
_cell.length_c   1.000
_cell.angle_alpha   90.00
_cell.angle_beta   90.00
_cell.angle_gamma   90.00
#
_symmetry.space_group_name_H-M   'P 1'
#
loop_
_entity.id
_entity.type
_entity.pdbx_description
1 polymer ?
#
loop_
_entity_poly.entity_id
_entity_poly.type
_entity_poly.pdbx_seq_one_letter_code
_entity_poly.pdbx_strand_id
1 'polypeptide(L)'
;MKVHNNKAWWLVLPVFLLVAFSAVVPMMTVVNYSVQDIFDHSTRYFVGVDWYKQVLQDTRLHESLLRQFIFSTCVLLIEIPLGIAIALCMPTKGRMASLVLIVLAIPLLIPWNVVGTIWQIFGRADIGLLGWSLNSLGISYNYAANTSDAWVTVLIMDVWHWTSLVALLCYSGLRAIPDVYYQAARIDRASDWAVFRHIQLPKLKSVLLIAVMLRFMDSFMIYTEPFVLTGGGPGNATTFLSQTLTQMAIGQFDLGPAAAFSLVYFLIILLVSWLFYTAMTHNDKTR
;
A
#
# COMPACT_ATOMS: atom_id res chain seq x y z
N MET A 1 25.49 36.90 -12.88
CA MET A 1 25.01 36.52 -11.53
C MET A 1 23.59 35.99 -11.65
N LYS A 2 23.30 34.76 -11.21
CA LYS A 2 21.89 34.29 -11.07
C LYS A 2 21.23 35.15 -9.99
N VAL A 3 20.27 35.98 -10.38
CA VAL A 3 19.50 36.81 -9.44
C VAL A 3 18.70 35.85 -8.55
N HIS A 4 18.99 35.82 -7.26
CA HIS A 4 18.21 35.05 -6.29
C HIS A 4 16.79 35.63 -6.26
N ASN A 5 15.81 34.84 -6.68
CA ASN A 5 14.42 35.24 -6.75
C ASN A 5 13.57 34.33 -5.85
N ASN A 6 13.10 34.88 -4.73
CA ASN A 6 12.32 34.14 -3.73
C ASN A 6 10.82 34.05 -4.07
N LYS A 7 10.37 34.56 -5.23
CA LYS A 7 8.96 34.49 -5.64
C LYS A 7 8.39 33.07 -5.66
N ALA A 8 9.22 32.06 -5.95
CA ALA A 8 8.81 30.65 -5.89
C ALA A 8 8.33 30.24 -4.48
N TRP A 9 9.00 30.72 -3.41
CA TRP A 9 8.60 30.41 -2.03
C TRP A 9 7.24 31.02 -1.67
N TRP A 10 6.95 32.23 -2.15
CA TRP A 10 5.65 32.86 -1.95
C TRP A 10 4.50 32.14 -2.65
N LEU A 11 4.77 31.47 -3.78
CA LEU A 11 3.77 30.65 -4.47
C LEU A 11 3.50 29.32 -3.76
N VAL A 12 4.49 28.77 -3.05
CA VAL A 12 4.36 27.51 -2.27
C VAL A 12 3.73 27.76 -0.90
N LEU A 13 3.94 28.93 -0.31
CA LEU A 13 3.53 29.27 1.05
C LEU A 13 2.04 28.99 1.35
N PRO A 14 1.05 29.33 0.50
CA PRO A 14 -0.36 29.07 0.80
C PRO A 14 -0.67 27.58 0.95
N VAL A 15 -0.11 26.75 0.06
CA VAL A 15 -0.29 25.29 0.11
C VAL A 15 0.42 24.72 1.34
N PHE A 16 1.63 25.20 1.63
CA PHE A 16 2.36 24.78 2.84
C PHE A 16 1.58 25.08 4.11
N LEU A 17 1.04 26.29 4.26
CA LEU A 17 0.27 26.67 5.44
C LEU A 17 -1.01 25.85 5.58
N LEU A 18 -1.73 25.62 4.48
CA LEU A 18 -2.95 24.82 4.48
C LEU A 18 -2.65 23.37 4.90
N VAL A 19 -1.64 22.74 4.29
CA VAL A 19 -1.23 21.36 4.60
C VAL A 19 -0.70 21.26 6.04
N ALA A 20 0.13 22.22 6.47
CA ALA A 20 0.66 22.25 7.83
C ALA A 20 -0.48 22.37 8.84
N PHE A 21 -1.44 23.28 8.61
CA PHE A 21 -2.61 23.41 9.47
C PHE A 21 -3.44 22.13 9.50
N SER A 22 -3.79 21.56 8.34
CA SER A 22 -4.62 20.35 8.26
C SER A 22 -3.93 19.09 8.79
N ALA A 23 -2.60 19.03 8.81
CA ALA A 23 -1.86 17.89 9.33
C ALA A 23 -1.51 18.06 10.82
N VAL A 24 -0.99 19.23 11.20
CA VAL A 24 -0.45 19.46 12.54
C VAL A 24 -1.56 19.57 13.58
N VAL A 25 -2.68 20.23 13.27
CA VAL A 25 -3.76 20.41 14.24
C VAL A 25 -4.40 19.07 14.64
N PRO A 26 -4.84 18.19 13.71
CA PRO A 26 -5.35 16.88 14.09
C PRO A 26 -4.30 16.02 14.79
N MET A 27 -3.03 16.08 14.36
CA MET A 27 -1.94 15.34 15.01
C MET A 27 -1.76 15.76 16.47
N MET A 28 -1.81 17.07 16.76
CA MET A 28 -1.76 17.57 18.14
C MET A 28 -2.95 17.07 18.96
N THR A 29 -4.15 16.99 18.37
CA THR A 29 -5.34 16.42 19.03
C THR A 29 -5.16 14.94 19.34
N VAL A 30 -4.62 14.15 18.41
CA VAL A 30 -4.33 12.74 18.63
C VAL A 30 -3.29 12.56 19.75
N VAL A 31 -2.21 13.35 19.75
CA VAL A 31 -1.21 13.35 20.84
C VAL A 31 -1.82 13.77 22.18
N ASN A 32 -2.80 14.68 22.17
CA ASN A 32 -3.50 15.08 23.38
C ASN A 32 -4.41 13.96 23.92
N TYR A 33 -5.13 13.26 23.04
CA TYR A 33 -6.02 12.18 23.41
C TYR A 33 -5.26 10.93 23.87
N SER A 34 -4.11 10.64 23.28
CA SER A 34 -3.34 9.43 23.60
C SER A 34 -2.83 9.36 25.04
N VAL A 35 -2.78 10.50 25.74
CA VAL A 35 -2.36 10.60 27.15
C VAL A 35 -3.52 10.79 28.11
N GLN A 36 -4.75 10.74 27.60
CA GLN A 36 -5.98 10.96 28.36
C GLN A 36 -6.90 9.74 28.28
N ASP A 37 -7.61 9.48 29.38
CA ASP A 37 -8.79 8.65 29.40
C ASP A 37 -10.03 9.55 29.26
N ILE A 38 -10.80 9.33 28.20
CA ILE A 38 -11.87 10.22 27.74
C ILE A 38 -13.18 9.46 27.83
N PHE A 39 -13.95 9.71 28.90
CA PHE A 39 -15.27 9.10 29.08
C PHE A 39 -16.36 9.88 28.37
N ASP A 40 -16.29 11.21 28.44
CA ASP A 40 -17.24 12.11 27.79
C ASP A 40 -16.56 13.44 27.37
N HIS A 41 -17.33 14.36 26.81
CA HIS A 41 -16.83 15.66 26.34
C HIS A 41 -16.20 16.53 27.45
N SER A 42 -16.68 16.39 28.68
CA SER A 42 -16.32 17.13 29.89
C SER A 42 -15.41 16.38 30.87
N THR A 43 -15.37 15.05 30.80
CA THR A 43 -14.70 14.18 31.77
C THR A 43 -13.50 13.51 31.12
N ARG A 44 -12.30 14.06 31.41
CA ARG A 44 -11.02 13.55 30.92
C ARG A 44 -10.02 13.42 32.05
N TYR A 45 -9.38 12.27 32.16
CA TYR A 45 -8.35 12.01 33.16
C TYR A 45 -7.00 11.84 32.47
N PHE A 46 -5.96 12.53 32.95
CA PHE A 46 -4.62 12.32 32.43
C PHE A 46 -4.06 10.98 32.94
N VAL A 47 -3.78 10.06 32.02
CA VAL A 47 -3.23 8.72 32.30
C VAL A 47 -1.80 8.56 31.80
N GLY A 48 -1.22 9.60 31.19
CA GLY A 48 0.17 9.61 30.75
C GLY A 48 0.46 8.55 29.70
N VAL A 49 1.22 7.51 30.07
CA VAL A 49 1.70 6.48 29.13
C VAL A 49 0.96 5.14 29.25
N ASP A 50 -0.09 5.05 30.08
CA ASP A 50 -0.71 3.77 30.40
C ASP A 50 -1.39 3.12 29.18
N TRP A 51 -2.00 3.91 28.28
CA TRP A 51 -2.52 3.36 27.02
C TRP A 51 -1.43 2.78 26.12
N TYR A 52 -0.25 3.39 26.08
CA TYR A 52 0.88 2.85 25.31
C TYR A 52 1.35 1.51 25.87
N LYS A 53 1.40 1.36 27.20
CA LYS A 53 1.75 0.07 27.83
C LYS A 53 0.73 -1.00 27.45
N GLN A 54 -0.57 -0.69 27.52
CA GLN A 54 -1.63 -1.63 27.17
C GLN A 54 -1.55 -2.02 25.69
N VAL A 55 -1.41 -1.05 24.79
CA VAL A 55 -1.26 -1.29 23.35
C VAL A 55 -0.05 -2.18 23.04
N LEU A 56 1.09 -1.94 23.69
CA LEU A 56 2.32 -2.73 23.49
C LEU A 56 2.27 -4.11 24.17
N GLN A 57 1.27 -4.40 24.99
CA GLN A 57 1.07 -5.69 25.66
C GLN A 57 -0.11 -6.47 25.08
N ASP A 58 -0.90 -5.86 24.20
CA ASP A 58 -2.08 -6.48 23.61
C ASP A 58 -1.68 -7.52 22.55
N THR A 59 -1.92 -8.79 22.88
CA THR A 59 -1.64 -9.93 22.01
C THR A 59 -2.43 -9.86 20.69
N ARG A 60 -3.65 -9.32 20.69
CA ARG A 60 -4.47 -9.19 19.48
C ARG A 60 -3.88 -8.18 18.52
N LEU A 61 -3.31 -7.09 19.03
CA LEU A 61 -2.60 -6.09 18.23
C LEU A 61 -1.31 -6.66 17.65
N HIS A 62 -0.56 -7.47 18.41
CA HIS A 62 0.62 -8.15 17.89
C HIS A 62 0.28 -9.13 16.77
N GLU A 63 -0.81 -9.90 16.91
CA GLU A 63 -1.27 -10.78 15.84
C GLU A 63 -1.73 -10.01 14.59
N SER A 64 -2.44 -8.89 14.76
CA SER A 64 -2.85 -8.04 13.64
C SER A 64 -1.64 -7.38 12.95
N LEU A 65 -0.64 -6.97 13.72
CA LEU A 65 0.63 -6.44 13.21
C LEU A 65 1.38 -7.50 12.40
N LEU A 66 1.46 -8.73 12.89
CA LEU A 66 2.08 -9.84 12.16
C LEU A 66 1.33 -10.13 10.85
N ARG A 67 0.00 -10.20 10.89
CA ARG A 67 -0.84 -10.33 9.68
C ARG A 67 -0.54 -9.19 8.70
N GLN A 68 -0.52 -7.94 9.16
CA GLN A 68 -0.22 -6.78 8.32
C GLN A 68 1.14 -6.91 7.62
N PHE A 69 2.19 -7.27 8.36
CA PHE A 69 3.52 -7.46 7.80
C PHE A 69 3.59 -8.59 6.79
N ILE A 70 2.98 -9.74 7.09
CA ILE A 70 2.91 -10.88 6.17
C ILE A 70 2.17 -10.46 4.90
N PHE A 71 1.02 -9.80 5.04
CA PHE A 71 0.21 -9.33 3.92
C PHE A 71 0.99 -8.37 3.03
N SER A 72 1.49 -7.26 3.57
CA SER A 72 2.25 -6.26 2.80
C SER A 72 3.51 -6.85 2.17
N THR A 73 4.18 -7.79 2.84
CA THR A 73 5.35 -8.47 2.25
C THR A 73 4.95 -9.35 1.07
N CYS A 74 3.89 -10.16 1.21
CA CYS A 74 3.36 -10.99 0.12
C CYS A 74 2.92 -10.15 -1.09
N VAL A 75 2.20 -9.06 -0.83
CA VAL A 75 1.78 -8.08 -1.85
C VAL A 75 2.99 -7.57 -2.62
N LEU A 76 4.00 -7.02 -1.94
CA LEU A 76 5.19 -6.49 -2.60
C LEU A 76 5.99 -7.55 -3.37
N LEU A 77 6.10 -8.76 -2.82
CA LEU A 77 6.79 -9.87 -3.48
C LEU A 77 6.10 -10.33 -4.77
N ILE A 78 4.80 -10.07 -4.92
CA ILE A 78 4.02 -10.43 -6.10
C ILE A 78 3.92 -9.26 -7.08
N GLU A 79 3.49 -8.09 -6.61
CA GLU A 79 3.20 -6.94 -7.45
C GLU A 79 4.44 -6.33 -8.10
N ILE A 80 5.58 -6.31 -7.39
CA ILE A 80 6.80 -5.70 -7.93
C ILE A 80 7.32 -6.50 -9.12
N PRO A 81 7.54 -7.83 -9.03
CA PRO A 81 7.91 -8.63 -10.18
C PRO A 81 6.85 -8.61 -11.29
N LEU A 82 5.55 -8.70 -10.93
CA LEU A 82 4.47 -8.73 -11.91
C LEU A 82 4.37 -7.40 -12.67
N GLY A 83 4.48 -6.26 -11.98
CA GLY A 83 4.48 -4.94 -12.57
C GLY A 83 5.66 -4.71 -13.51
N ILE A 84 6.86 -5.15 -13.12
CA ILE A 84 8.05 -5.14 -13.99
C ILE A 84 7.80 -5.99 -15.25
N ALA A 85 7.30 -7.22 -15.08
CA ALA A 85 7.05 -8.14 -16.18
C ALA A 85 6.02 -7.58 -17.17
N ILE A 86 4.92 -7.02 -16.67
CA ILE A 86 3.91 -6.34 -17.49
C ILE A 86 4.55 -5.16 -18.24
N ALA A 87 5.30 -4.31 -17.55
CA ALA A 87 5.94 -3.13 -18.15
C ALA A 87 6.93 -3.49 -19.27
N LEU A 88 7.68 -4.59 -19.12
CA LEU A 88 8.62 -5.08 -20.14
C LEU A 88 7.90 -5.61 -21.39
N CYS A 89 6.71 -6.21 -21.22
CA CYS A 89 5.89 -6.72 -22.32
C CYS A 89 5.07 -5.63 -23.03
N MET A 90 5.02 -4.41 -22.48
CA MET A 90 4.21 -3.33 -23.06
C MET A 90 4.80 -2.78 -24.37
N PRO A 91 3.96 -2.51 -25.39
CA PRO A 91 4.44 -1.98 -26.65
C PRO A 91 5.13 -0.62 -26.56
N THR A 92 6.33 -0.58 -27.12
CA THR A 92 6.94 0.47 -27.94
C THR A 92 6.16 1.77 -28.23
N LYS A 93 5.41 1.75 -29.31
CA LYS A 93 4.78 2.94 -29.87
C LYS A 93 3.45 2.51 -30.47
N GLY A 94 2.62 3.48 -30.82
CA GLY A 94 1.38 3.23 -31.54
C GLY A 94 0.19 2.90 -30.65
N ARG A 95 -0.94 2.57 -31.31
CA ARG A 95 -2.27 2.46 -30.67
C ARG A 95 -2.34 1.37 -29.60
N MET A 96 -1.61 0.27 -29.78
CA MET A 96 -1.57 -0.80 -28.78
C MET A 96 -0.96 -0.34 -27.45
N ALA A 97 0.05 0.54 -27.48
CA ALA A 97 0.62 1.13 -26.27
C ALA A 97 -0.42 1.96 -25.50
N SER A 98 -1.21 2.77 -26.21
CA SER A 98 -2.30 3.54 -25.61
C SER A 98 -3.38 2.63 -25.03
N LEU A 99 -3.77 1.57 -25.74
CA LEU A 99 -4.77 0.62 -25.26
C LEU A 99 -4.34 -0.11 -23.99
N VAL A 100 -3.09 -0.60 -23.91
CA VAL A 100 -2.60 -1.24 -22.68
C VAL A 100 -2.55 -0.28 -21.50
N LEU A 101 -2.16 0.99 -21.73
CA LEU A 101 -2.16 2.02 -20.69
C LEU A 101 -3.58 2.30 -20.17
N ILE A 102 -4.57 2.35 -21.06
CA ILE A 102 -5.98 2.53 -20.68
C ILE A 102 -6.45 1.34 -19.85
N VAL A 103 -6.20 0.11 -20.32
CA VAL A 103 -6.63 -1.11 -19.61
C VAL A 103 -5.99 -1.20 -18.23
N LEU A 104 -4.69 -0.90 -18.11
CA LEU A 104 -4.00 -0.88 -16.81
C LEU A 104 -4.51 0.24 -15.90
N ALA A 105 -4.94 1.38 -16.45
CA ALA A 105 -5.48 2.47 -15.64
C ALA A 105 -6.87 2.17 -15.06
N ILE A 106 -7.66 1.26 -15.67
CA ILE A 106 -9.05 1.00 -15.26
C ILE A 106 -9.16 0.62 -13.77
N PRO A 107 -8.42 -0.38 -13.24
CA PRO A 107 -8.53 -0.74 -11.82
C PRO A 107 -8.31 0.45 -10.89
N LEU A 108 -7.31 1.30 -11.18
CA LEU A 108 -6.95 2.45 -10.36
C LEU A 108 -8.01 3.56 -10.31
N LEU A 109 -9.00 3.52 -11.20
CA LEU A 109 -10.12 4.47 -11.23
C LEU A 109 -11.34 3.95 -10.45
N ILE A 110 -11.33 2.69 -10.03
CA ILE A 110 -12.43 2.09 -9.29
C ILE A 110 -12.35 2.54 -7.83
N PRO A 111 -13.44 3.08 -7.25
CA PRO A 111 -13.47 3.41 -5.82
C PRO A 111 -13.21 2.17 -4.95
N TRP A 112 -12.47 2.34 -3.85
CA TRP A 112 -12.06 1.23 -2.97
C TRP A 112 -13.23 0.38 -2.46
N ASN A 113 -14.36 1.01 -2.12
CA ASN A 113 -15.56 0.28 -1.68
C ASN A 113 -16.15 -0.58 -2.81
N VAL A 114 -16.12 -0.08 -4.04
CA VAL A 114 -16.60 -0.82 -5.23
C VAL A 114 -15.69 -2.03 -5.50
N VAL A 115 -14.38 -1.91 -5.33
CA VAL A 115 -13.47 -3.06 -5.46
C VAL A 115 -13.82 -4.17 -4.46
N GLY A 116 -14.00 -3.83 -3.19
CA GLY A 116 -14.46 -4.80 -2.19
C GLY A 116 -15.76 -5.49 -2.61
N THR A 117 -16.76 -4.73 -3.07
CA THR A 117 -18.04 -5.29 -3.52
C THR A 117 -17.92 -6.18 -4.77
N ILE A 118 -17.07 -5.81 -5.75
CA ILE A 118 -16.80 -6.65 -6.92
C ILE A 118 -16.29 -8.01 -6.45
N TRP A 119 -15.32 -8.03 -5.53
CA TRP A 119 -14.73 -9.26 -5.02
C TRP A 119 -15.68 -10.05 -4.13
N GLN A 120 -16.59 -9.40 -3.41
CA GLN A 120 -17.66 -10.10 -2.68
C GLN A 120 -18.53 -10.91 -3.62
N ILE A 121 -18.99 -10.30 -4.72
CA ILE A 121 -19.86 -10.94 -5.71
C ILE A 121 -19.08 -12.00 -6.49
N PHE A 122 -17.87 -11.68 -6.93
CA PHE A 122 -16.99 -12.55 -7.69
C PHE A 122 -16.61 -13.81 -6.90
N GLY A 123 -16.29 -13.67 -5.62
CA GLY A 123 -15.92 -14.74 -4.70
C GLY A 123 -17.08 -15.54 -4.12
N ARG A 124 -18.34 -15.25 -4.43
CA ARG A 124 -19.46 -16.04 -3.91
C ARG A 124 -19.33 -17.52 -4.29
N ALA A 125 -19.35 -18.42 -3.31
CA ALA A 125 -19.14 -19.86 -3.51
C ALA A 125 -20.24 -20.52 -4.37
N ASP A 126 -21.47 -20.00 -4.28
CA ASP A 126 -22.67 -20.55 -4.91
C ASP A 126 -22.90 -20.04 -6.34
N ILE A 127 -22.70 -18.74 -6.57
CA ILE A 127 -23.04 -18.09 -7.84
C ILE A 127 -21.94 -17.18 -8.41
N GLY A 128 -20.89 -16.89 -7.63
CA GLY A 128 -19.81 -16.00 -8.05
C GLY A 128 -18.91 -16.69 -9.06
N LEU A 129 -18.45 -15.96 -10.08
CA LEU A 129 -17.63 -16.57 -11.16
C LEU A 129 -16.38 -17.27 -10.61
N LEU A 130 -15.67 -16.69 -9.63
CA LEU A 130 -14.53 -17.36 -9.00
C LEU A 130 -15.00 -18.55 -8.16
N GLY A 131 -15.92 -18.31 -7.24
CA GLY A 131 -16.27 -19.29 -6.22
C GLY A 131 -17.00 -20.50 -6.78
N TRP A 132 -17.98 -20.29 -7.66
CA TRP A 132 -18.68 -21.37 -8.35
C TRP A 132 -17.75 -22.18 -9.25
N SER A 133 -16.83 -21.53 -9.98
CA SER A 133 -15.88 -22.23 -10.85
C SER A 133 -14.89 -23.09 -10.06
N LEU A 134 -14.34 -22.59 -8.95
CA LEU A 134 -13.45 -23.39 -8.09
C LEU A 134 -14.18 -24.60 -7.50
N ASN A 135 -15.38 -24.41 -6.95
CA ASN A 135 -16.17 -25.50 -6.40
C ASN A 135 -16.59 -26.53 -7.46
N SER A 136 -16.94 -26.09 -8.67
CA SER A 136 -17.28 -26.98 -9.80
C SER A 136 -16.09 -27.82 -10.28
N LEU A 137 -14.87 -27.32 -10.08
CA LEU A 137 -13.62 -28.07 -10.34
C LEU A 137 -13.23 -29.00 -9.18
N GLY A 138 -14.04 -29.09 -8.12
CA GLY A 138 -13.77 -29.92 -6.95
C GLY A 138 -12.87 -29.26 -5.89
N ILE A 139 -12.53 -27.97 -6.04
CA ILE A 139 -11.78 -27.21 -5.05
C ILE A 139 -12.77 -26.57 -4.08
N SER A 140 -12.85 -27.09 -2.85
CA SER A 140 -13.73 -26.55 -1.81
C SER A 140 -13.31 -25.13 -1.42
N TYR A 141 -13.97 -24.13 -1.99
CA TYR A 141 -13.69 -22.72 -1.79
C TYR A 141 -14.87 -21.99 -1.16
N ASN A 142 -14.63 -21.34 -0.03
CA ASN A 142 -15.59 -20.46 0.62
C ASN A 142 -14.86 -19.42 1.49
N TYR A 143 -14.57 -18.25 0.91
CA TYR A 143 -13.91 -17.16 1.63
C TYR A 143 -14.69 -16.64 2.84
N ALA A 144 -16.01 -16.84 2.89
CA ALA A 144 -16.83 -16.39 4.01
C ALA A 144 -16.71 -17.32 5.24
N ALA A 145 -16.38 -18.60 5.04
CA ALA A 145 -16.31 -19.60 6.10
C ALA A 145 -14.88 -20.09 6.40
N ASN A 146 -13.99 -20.06 5.41
CA ASN A 146 -12.63 -20.57 5.52
C ASN A 146 -11.61 -19.42 5.62
N THR A 147 -10.72 -19.50 6.61
CA THR A 147 -9.71 -18.46 6.91
C THR A 147 -8.63 -18.34 5.83
N SER A 148 -8.17 -19.46 5.24
CA SER A 148 -7.19 -19.42 4.16
C SER A 148 -7.78 -18.86 2.87
N ASP A 149 -9.03 -19.21 2.56
CA ASP A 149 -9.71 -18.71 1.38
C ASP A 149 -9.94 -17.20 1.47
N ALA A 150 -10.34 -16.71 2.65
CA ALA A 150 -10.45 -15.27 2.92
C ALA A 150 -9.12 -14.54 2.72
N TRP A 151 -8.04 -15.06 3.29
CA TRP A 151 -6.71 -14.47 3.19
C TRP A 151 -6.22 -14.39 1.74
N VAL A 152 -6.33 -15.50 1.02
CA VAL A 152 -5.92 -15.58 -0.39
C VAL A 152 -6.78 -14.68 -1.26
N THR A 153 -8.10 -14.61 -1.02
CA THR A 153 -9.00 -13.74 -1.78
C THR A 153 -8.64 -12.26 -1.59
N VAL A 154 -8.39 -11.82 -0.35
CA VAL A 154 -7.96 -10.44 -0.08
C VAL A 154 -6.60 -10.14 -0.73
N LEU A 155 -5.65 -11.09 -0.69
CA LEU A 155 -4.34 -10.94 -1.32
C LEU A 155 -4.43 -10.79 -2.84
N ILE A 156 -5.20 -11.65 -3.52
CA ILE A 156 -5.35 -11.59 -4.97
C ILE A 156 -6.12 -10.32 -5.37
N MET A 157 -7.10 -9.90 -4.57
CA MET A 157 -7.83 -8.64 -4.77
C MET A 157 -6.89 -7.44 -4.80
N ASP A 158 -6.04 -7.28 -3.78
CA ASP A 158 -5.10 -6.17 -3.68
C ASP A 158 -4.08 -6.21 -4.83
N VAL A 159 -3.49 -7.39 -5.11
CA VAL A 159 -2.57 -7.60 -6.23
C VAL A 159 -3.22 -7.20 -7.56
N TRP A 160 -4.46 -7.63 -7.81
CA TRP A 160 -5.19 -7.26 -9.03
C TRP A 160 -5.41 -5.74 -9.14
N HIS A 161 -5.76 -5.10 -8.03
CA HIS A 161 -6.10 -3.68 -8.02
C HIS A 161 -4.86 -2.80 -8.25
N TRP A 162 -3.73 -3.12 -7.59
CA TRP A 162 -2.59 -2.21 -7.50
C TRP A 162 -1.39 -2.56 -8.36
N THR A 163 -1.31 -3.78 -8.93
CA THR A 163 -0.24 -4.14 -9.89
C THR A 163 -0.12 -3.14 -11.02
N SER A 164 -1.25 -2.59 -11.49
CA SER A 164 -1.28 -1.57 -12.53
C SER A 164 -0.45 -0.32 -12.19
N LEU A 165 -0.47 0.14 -10.94
CA LEU A 165 0.33 1.30 -10.52
C LEU A 165 1.82 1.01 -10.72
N VAL A 166 2.28 -0.16 -10.27
CA VAL A 166 3.67 -0.59 -10.40
C VAL A 166 4.06 -0.72 -11.87
N ALA A 167 3.20 -1.33 -12.69
CA ALA A 167 3.43 -1.49 -14.13
C ALA A 167 3.54 -0.14 -14.84
N LEU A 168 2.66 0.82 -14.54
CA LEU A 168 2.69 2.15 -15.14
C LEU A 168 3.94 2.95 -14.75
N LEU A 169 4.33 2.88 -13.47
CA LEU A 169 5.57 3.50 -12.99
C LEU A 169 6.80 2.89 -13.69
N CYS A 170 6.91 1.56 -13.69
CA CYS A 170 8.01 0.85 -14.35
C CYS A 170 8.06 1.13 -15.84
N TYR A 171 6.91 1.16 -16.51
CA TYR A 171 6.82 1.50 -17.93
C TYR A 171 7.34 2.92 -18.20
N SER A 172 6.93 3.91 -17.40
CA SER A 172 7.46 5.29 -17.51
C SER A 172 8.98 5.34 -17.28
N GLY A 173 9.48 4.59 -16.29
CA GLY A 173 10.92 4.47 -16.03
C GLY A 173 11.69 3.86 -17.20
N LEU A 174 11.18 2.78 -17.80
CA LEU A 174 11.78 2.14 -18.98
C LEU A 174 11.82 3.09 -20.19
N ARG A 175 10.81 3.96 -20.32
CA ARG A 175 10.71 4.96 -21.40
C ARG A 175 11.70 6.10 -21.29
N ALA A 176 12.08 6.44 -20.08
CA ALA A 176 13.06 7.49 -19.84
C ALA A 176 14.50 7.05 -20.21
N ILE A 177 14.74 5.75 -20.43
CA ILE A 177 16.05 5.22 -20.80
C ILE A 177 16.36 5.61 -22.26
N PRO A 178 17.46 6.35 -22.53
CA PRO A 178 17.84 6.72 -23.88
C PRO A 178 18.11 5.51 -24.79
N ASP A 179 17.67 5.57 -26.04
CA ASP A 179 17.82 4.50 -27.04
C ASP A 179 19.28 4.09 -27.28
N VAL A 180 20.24 4.99 -27.04
CA VAL A 180 21.68 4.75 -27.18
C VAL A 180 22.14 3.55 -26.35
N TYR A 181 21.59 3.34 -25.15
CA TYR A 181 21.93 2.18 -24.32
C TYR A 181 21.50 0.87 -24.98
N TYR A 182 20.30 0.84 -25.56
CA TYR A 182 19.80 -0.34 -26.27
C TYR A 182 20.54 -0.59 -27.58
N GLN A 183 20.95 0.48 -28.28
CA GLN A 183 21.77 0.38 -29.49
C GLN A 183 23.15 -0.19 -29.19
N ALA A 184 23.82 0.29 -28.13
CA ALA A 184 25.10 -0.26 -27.69
C ALA A 184 24.98 -1.76 -27.35
N ALA A 185 23.95 -2.14 -26.60
CA ALA A 185 23.73 -3.55 -26.26
C ALA A 185 23.51 -4.45 -27.49
N ARG A 186 22.85 -3.93 -28.54
CA ARG A 186 22.66 -4.65 -29.81
C ARG A 186 23.98 -4.84 -30.57
N ILE A 187 24.86 -3.84 -30.54
CA ILE A 187 26.20 -3.94 -31.14
C ILE A 187 27.00 -5.04 -30.41
N ASP A 188 26.91 -5.08 -29.08
CA ASP A 188 27.56 -6.09 -28.24
C ASP A 188 26.86 -7.47 -28.28
N ARG A 189 25.78 -7.61 -29.07
CA ARG A 189 24.93 -8.82 -29.14
C ARG A 189 24.48 -9.33 -27.76
N ALA A 190 24.21 -8.40 -26.84
CA ALA A 190 23.70 -8.72 -25.52
C ALA A 190 22.32 -9.38 -25.62
N SER A 191 22.08 -10.42 -24.82
CA SER A 191 20.78 -11.06 -24.71
C SER A 191 19.78 -10.17 -23.97
N ASP A 192 18.47 -10.41 -24.13
CA ASP A 192 17.42 -9.63 -23.45
C ASP A 192 17.55 -9.69 -21.93
N TRP A 193 17.99 -10.83 -21.37
CA TRP A 193 18.29 -10.94 -19.94
C TRP A 193 19.49 -10.09 -19.52
N ALA A 194 20.52 -9.99 -20.36
CA ALA A 194 21.66 -9.12 -20.09
C ALA A 194 21.25 -7.64 -20.14
N VAL A 195 20.41 -7.26 -21.12
CA VAL A 195 19.82 -5.91 -21.23
C VAL A 195 18.97 -5.60 -19.99
N PHE A 196 18.11 -6.52 -19.57
CA PHE A 196 17.28 -6.35 -18.38
C PHE A 196 18.15 -6.13 -17.14
N ARG A 197 19.08 -7.05 -16.86
CA ARG A 197 19.89 -7.04 -15.63
C ARG A 197 20.86 -5.87 -15.55
N HIS A 198 21.47 -5.46 -16.66
CA HIS A 198 22.57 -4.48 -16.65
C HIS A 198 22.16 -3.09 -17.13
N ILE A 199 21.05 -2.94 -17.86
CA ILE A 199 20.59 -1.64 -18.37
C ILE A 199 19.27 -1.23 -17.72
N GLN A 200 18.23 -2.07 -17.84
CA GLN A 200 16.88 -1.70 -17.43
C GLN A 200 16.73 -1.67 -15.92
N LEU A 201 17.05 -2.77 -15.23
CA LEU A 201 16.87 -2.89 -13.78
C LEU A 201 17.68 -1.84 -12.98
N PRO A 202 18.96 -1.55 -13.29
CA PRO A 202 19.70 -0.50 -12.60
C PRO A 202 19.09 0.89 -12.80
N LYS A 203 18.62 1.20 -14.02
CA LYS A 203 17.99 2.49 -14.33
C LYS A 203 16.57 2.61 -13.76
N LEU A 204 15.89 1.47 -13.51
CA LEU A 204 14.60 1.42 -12.83
C LEU A 204 14.70 1.58 -11.32
N LYS A 205 15.89 1.47 -10.71
CA LYS A 205 16.03 1.47 -9.25
C LYS A 205 15.35 2.65 -8.56
N SER A 206 15.50 3.87 -9.07
CA SER A 206 14.85 5.06 -8.49
C SER A 206 13.33 5.03 -8.59
N VAL A 207 12.81 4.48 -9.69
CA VAL A 207 11.36 4.31 -9.89
C VAL A 207 10.82 3.20 -9.01
N LEU A 208 11.55 2.08 -8.89
CA LEU A 208 11.19 0.96 -8.02
C LEU A 208 11.21 1.35 -6.54
N LEU A 209 12.13 2.22 -6.12
CA LEU A 209 12.12 2.77 -4.76
C LEU A 209 10.79 3.47 -4.48
N ILE A 210 10.35 4.35 -5.39
CA ILE A 210 9.07 5.05 -5.24
C ILE A 210 7.91 4.05 -5.26
N ALA A 211 7.90 3.10 -6.20
CA ALA A 211 6.84 2.10 -6.32
C ALA A 211 6.72 1.24 -5.06
N VAL A 212 7.84 0.73 -4.53
CA VAL A 212 7.88 -0.08 -3.31
C VAL A 212 7.44 0.73 -2.09
N MET A 213 7.90 1.98 -1.96
CA MET A 213 7.48 2.83 -0.83
C MET A 213 5.99 3.11 -0.86
N LEU A 214 5.44 3.50 -2.02
CA LEU A 214 4.01 3.79 -2.16
C LEU A 214 3.18 2.54 -1.87
N ARG A 215 3.55 1.38 -2.42
CA ARG A 215 2.82 0.13 -2.21
C ARG A 215 2.97 -0.45 -0.82
N PHE A 216 4.13 -0.27 -0.19
CA PHE A 216 4.29 -0.62 1.21
C PHE A 216 3.34 0.22 2.07
N MET A 217 3.37 1.55 1.95
CA MET A 217 2.52 2.44 2.75
C MET A 217 1.03 2.13 2.56
N ASP A 218 0.61 1.98 1.31
CA ASP A 218 -0.79 1.75 0.97
C ASP A 218 -1.28 0.37 1.42
N SER A 219 -0.55 -0.71 1.12
CA SER A 219 -0.90 -2.06 1.61
C SER A 219 -0.83 -2.17 3.13
N PHE A 220 0.12 -1.48 3.78
CA PHE A 220 0.29 -1.53 5.23
C PHE A 220 -0.79 -0.75 5.98
N MET A 221 -1.44 0.21 5.30
CA MET A 221 -2.57 1.00 5.81
C MET A 221 -3.95 0.52 5.32
N ILE A 222 -4.00 -0.61 4.62
CA ILE A 222 -5.22 -1.13 3.98
C ILE A 222 -6.39 -1.25 4.98
N TYR A 223 -7.56 -0.76 4.56
CA TYR A 223 -8.77 -0.76 5.38
C TYR A 223 -10.00 -1.12 4.57
N THR A 224 -10.35 -0.28 3.59
CA THR A 224 -11.67 -0.27 2.97
C THR A 224 -11.97 -1.57 2.23
N GLU A 225 -11.05 -2.07 1.43
CA GLU A 225 -11.32 -3.22 0.56
C GLU A 225 -11.49 -4.52 1.35
N PRO A 226 -10.58 -4.89 2.28
CA PRO A 226 -10.78 -6.06 3.13
C PRO A 226 -11.98 -5.89 4.06
N PHE A 227 -12.25 -4.66 4.53
CA PHE A 227 -13.41 -4.41 5.39
C PHE A 227 -14.72 -4.65 4.63
N VAL A 228 -14.83 -4.14 3.40
CA VAL A 228 -15.99 -4.41 2.56
C VAL A 228 -16.07 -5.89 2.20
N LEU A 229 -14.97 -6.53 1.83
CA LEU A 229 -14.97 -7.94 1.39
C LEU A 229 -15.36 -8.92 2.49
N THR A 230 -14.67 -8.86 3.64
CA THR A 230 -14.77 -9.89 4.70
C THR A 230 -15.20 -9.33 6.05
N GLY A 231 -15.18 -8.01 6.24
CA GLY A 231 -15.36 -7.39 7.56
C GLY A 231 -14.30 -7.78 8.59
N GLY A 232 -13.16 -8.33 8.16
CA GLY A 232 -12.10 -8.85 9.02
C GLY A 232 -12.15 -10.36 9.28
N GLY A 233 -13.19 -11.06 8.78
CA GLY A 233 -13.44 -12.48 9.01
C GLY A 233 -12.85 -13.45 7.97
N PRO A 234 -13.16 -14.77 8.09
CA PRO A 234 -13.83 -15.40 9.22
C PRO A 234 -12.95 -15.41 10.48
N GLY A 235 -13.56 -15.28 11.65
CA GLY A 235 -12.82 -14.98 12.88
C GLY A 235 -12.11 -13.62 12.78
N ASN A 236 -10.79 -13.61 12.99
CA ASN A 236 -9.94 -12.42 12.82
C ASN A 236 -8.95 -12.57 11.65
N ALA A 237 -9.18 -13.52 10.73
CA ALA A 237 -8.19 -13.91 9.73
C ALA A 237 -7.74 -12.75 8.84
N THR A 238 -8.64 -11.82 8.53
CA THR A 238 -8.36 -10.64 7.68
C THR A 238 -8.49 -9.33 8.45
N THR A 239 -8.38 -9.39 9.78
CA THR A 239 -8.42 -8.21 10.66
C THR A 239 -7.06 -7.51 10.70
N PHE A 240 -6.98 -6.42 9.96
CA PHE A 240 -5.81 -5.54 9.81
C PHE A 240 -5.78 -4.39 10.82
N LEU A 241 -4.61 -3.74 10.97
CA LEU A 241 -4.40 -2.71 12.00
C LEU A 241 -5.36 -1.52 11.84
N SER A 242 -5.57 -1.04 10.60
CA SER A 242 -6.51 0.04 10.32
C SER A 242 -7.96 -0.31 10.67
N GLN A 243 -8.35 -1.58 10.54
CA GLN A 243 -9.68 -2.05 10.96
C GLN A 243 -9.79 -2.06 12.48
N THR A 244 -8.79 -2.58 13.18
CA THR A 244 -8.76 -2.55 14.66
C THR A 244 -8.78 -1.11 15.19
N LEU A 245 -8.01 -0.21 14.57
CA LEU A 245 -8.01 1.21 14.95
C LEU A 245 -9.39 1.85 14.76
N THR A 246 -10.02 1.58 13.62
CA THR A 246 -11.36 2.10 13.31
C THR A 246 -12.41 1.54 14.28
N GLN A 247 -12.34 0.25 14.59
CA GLN A 247 -13.23 -0.39 15.56
C GLN A 247 -13.09 0.25 16.94
N MET A 248 -11.87 0.52 17.39
CA MET A 248 -11.60 1.16 18.69
C MET A 248 -12.08 2.62 18.71
N ALA A 249 -11.70 3.41 17.71
CA ALA A 249 -11.99 4.84 17.66
C ALA A 249 -13.48 5.14 17.40
N ILE A 250 -14.07 4.45 16.43
CA ILE A 250 -15.40 4.77 15.88
C ILE A 250 -16.46 3.77 16.35
N GLY A 251 -16.10 2.49 16.43
CA GLY A 251 -17.03 1.44 16.88
C GLY A 251 -17.25 1.44 18.39
N GLN A 252 -16.18 1.63 19.16
CA GLN A 252 -16.19 1.57 20.63
C GLN A 252 -16.12 2.94 21.30
N PHE A 253 -15.79 3.99 20.55
CA PHE A 253 -15.56 5.35 21.06
C PHE A 253 -14.43 5.46 22.10
N ASP A 254 -13.50 4.50 22.09
CA ASP A 254 -12.33 4.47 22.97
C ASP A 254 -11.23 5.38 22.43
N LEU A 255 -11.45 6.70 22.49
CA LEU A 255 -10.60 7.70 21.83
C LEU A 255 -9.16 7.75 22.37
N GLY A 256 -8.98 7.59 23.68
CA GLY A 256 -7.66 7.58 24.32
C GLY A 256 -6.80 6.40 23.87
N PRO A 257 -7.26 5.15 24.07
CA PRO A 257 -6.60 3.95 23.55
C PRO A 257 -6.36 4.00 22.04
N ALA A 258 -7.34 4.43 21.25
CA ALA A 258 -7.22 4.50 19.80
C ALA A 258 -6.17 5.53 19.38
N ALA A 259 -6.11 6.69 20.04
CA ALA A 259 -5.11 7.69 19.77
C ALA A 259 -3.69 7.17 20.08
N ALA A 260 -3.49 6.53 21.22
CA ALA A 260 -2.20 5.91 21.56
C ALA A 260 -1.80 4.84 20.53
N PHE A 261 -2.73 3.95 20.17
CA PHE A 261 -2.50 2.94 19.15
C PHE A 261 -2.16 3.55 17.78
N SER A 262 -2.87 4.59 17.35
CA SER A 262 -2.61 5.26 16.06
C SER A 262 -1.21 5.89 15.99
N LEU A 263 -0.69 6.41 17.10
CA LEU A 263 0.67 6.96 17.17
C LEU A 263 1.73 5.86 17.12
N VAL A 264 1.52 4.75 17.83
CA VAL A 264 2.41 3.58 17.73
C VAL A 264 2.43 3.05 16.30
N TYR A 265 1.24 2.91 15.69
CA TYR A 265 1.10 2.46 14.30
C TYR A 265 1.79 3.41 13.31
N PHE A 266 1.59 4.73 13.45
CA PHE A 266 2.29 5.75 12.65
C PHE A 266 3.81 5.66 12.79
N LEU A 267 4.33 5.50 14.01
CA LEU A 267 5.77 5.35 14.25
C LEU A 267 6.34 4.08 13.62
N ILE A 268 5.59 2.97 13.63
CA ILE A 268 5.97 1.74 12.93
C ILE A 268 6.07 1.99 11.42
N ILE A 269 5.06 2.63 10.82
CA ILE A 269 5.07 2.96 9.38
C ILE A 269 6.28 3.84 9.04
N LEU A 270 6.53 4.87 9.85
CA LEU A 270 7.64 5.80 9.66
C LEU A 270 8.99 5.08 9.76
N LEU A 271 9.16 4.23 10.77
CA LEU A 271 10.38 3.44 10.97
C LEU A 271 10.63 2.52 9.77
N VAL A 272 9.63 1.76 9.34
CA VAL A 272 9.79 0.82 8.22
C VAL A 272 10.06 1.58 6.91
N SER A 273 9.37 2.69 6.67
CA SER A 273 9.60 3.54 5.50
C SER A 273 11.02 4.12 5.48
N TRP A 274 11.51 4.58 6.65
CA TRP A 274 12.87 5.08 6.79
C TRP A 274 13.93 4.00 6.58
N LEU A 275 13.69 2.78 7.08
CA LEU A 275 14.56 1.62 6.85
C LEU A 275 14.63 1.26 5.37
N PHE A 276 13.48 1.18 4.68
CA PHE A 276 13.43 0.91 3.24
C PHE A 276 14.19 1.97 2.43
N TYR A 277 13.92 3.25 2.69
CA TYR A 277 14.60 4.36 2.03
C TYR A 277 16.11 4.30 2.25
N THR A 278 16.55 4.08 3.49
CA THR A 278 17.97 4.02 3.84
C THR A 278 18.66 2.81 3.19
N ALA A 279 18.05 1.63 3.23
CA ALA A 279 18.60 0.41 2.64
C ALA A 279 18.78 0.52 1.11
N MET A 280 17.80 1.14 0.43
CA MET A 280 17.86 1.29 -1.02
C MET A 280 18.88 2.36 -1.46
N THR A 281 18.96 3.48 -0.74
CA THR A 281 19.85 4.61 -1.08
C THR A 281 21.30 4.40 -0.66
N HIS A 282 21.57 3.66 0.43
CA HIS A 282 22.94 3.35 0.84
C HIS A 282 23.68 2.52 -0.22
N ASN A 283 22.97 1.62 -0.90
CA ASN A 283 23.51 0.84 -2.02
C ASN A 283 23.87 1.67 -3.27
N ASP A 284 23.40 2.93 -3.39
CA ASP A 284 23.76 3.83 -4.51
C ASP A 284 25.05 4.62 -4.22
N LYS A 285 25.45 4.80 -2.96
CA LYS A 285 26.67 5.55 -2.61
C LYS A 285 27.95 4.73 -2.73
N THR A 286 27.83 3.41 -2.83
CA THR A 286 28.95 2.45 -2.89
C THR A 286 29.27 1.95 -4.30
N ARG A 287 28.71 2.56 -5.34
CA ARG A 287 28.99 2.29 -6.76
C ARG A 287 29.34 3.58 -7.48
#